data_AF-A0A3A9HYR4-F1
#
_entry.id   AF-A0A3A9HYR4-F1
#
_cell.length_a   1.000
_cell.length_b   1.000
_cell.length_c   1.000
_cell.angle_alpha   90.00
_cell.angle_beta   90.00
_cell.angle_gamma   90.00
#
_symmetry.space_group_name_H-M   'P 1'
#
loop_
_entity.id
_entity.type
_entity.pdbx_description
1 polymer ?
#
loop_
_entity_poly.entity_id
_entity_poly.type
_entity_poly.pdbx_seq_one_letter_code
_entity_poly.pdbx_strand_id
1 'polypeptide(L)'
;MSTATINTRIDSNLKHQAEAIFSEIGLSTSQAIRLFYRQTVQSGGLPFQPDYNLPRETLEAIRESEEGKLTEITMDGLRAMFHADD
;
A
#
# COMPACT_ATOMS: atom_id res chain seq x y z
N MET A 1 20.55 -21.97 -6.73
CA MET A 1 19.95 -20.67 -6.35
C MET A 1 20.71 -20.11 -5.17
N SER A 2 21.05 -18.83 -5.21
CA SER A 2 21.76 -18.16 -4.11
C SER A 2 20.76 -17.80 -3.00
N THR A 3 21.11 -18.09 -1.75
CA THR A 3 20.31 -17.71 -0.59
C THR A 3 20.75 -16.34 -0.07
N ALA A 4 19.80 -15.52 0.39
CA ALA A 4 20.07 -14.26 1.07
C ALA A 4 19.49 -14.28 2.49
N THR A 5 20.16 -13.61 3.43
CA THR A 5 19.74 -13.51 4.83
C THR A 5 19.16 -12.13 5.10
N ILE A 6 18.10 -12.07 5.90
CA ILE A 6 17.48 -10.83 6.36
C ILE A 6 17.74 -10.69 7.86
N ASN A 7 18.29 -9.55 8.27
CA ASN A 7 18.48 -9.18 9.67
C ASN A 7 17.98 -7.75 9.87
N THR A 8 17.06 -7.57 10.83
CA THR A 8 16.52 -6.26 11.17
C THR A 8 16.21 -6.18 12.65
N ARG A 9 16.29 -4.97 13.22
CA ARG A 9 15.88 -4.70 14.60
C ARG A 9 14.39 -4.35 14.60
N ILE A 10 13.65 -4.97 15.50
CA ILE A 10 12.24 -4.69 15.74
C ILE A 10 12.01 -4.56 17.25
N ASP A 11 10.92 -3.90 17.61
CA ASP A 11 10.45 -3.86 18.98
C ASP A 11 10.19 -5.28 19.50
N SER A 12 10.61 -5.55 20.75
CA SER A 12 10.52 -6.89 21.33
C SER A 12 9.08 -7.31 21.59
N ASN A 13 8.24 -6.37 22.02
CA ASN A 13 6.82 -6.65 22.28
C ASN A 13 6.08 -6.93 20.95
N LEU A 14 6.35 -6.15 19.91
CA LEU A 14 5.85 -6.41 18.56
C LEU A 14 6.25 -7.80 18.05
N LYS A 15 7.52 -8.19 18.25
CA LYS A 15 8.00 -9.53 17.90
C LYS A 15 7.20 -10.62 18.59
N HIS A 16 7.03 -10.51 19.91
CA HIS A 16 6.32 -11.53 20.70
C HIS A 16 4.85 -11.66 20.28
N GLN A 17 4.16 -10.55 20.03
CA GLN A 17 2.77 -10.57 19.57
C GLN A 17 2.64 -11.23 18.20
N ALA A 18 3.51 -10.86 17.24
CA ALA A 18 3.49 -11.45 15.91
C ALA A 18 3.78 -12.96 15.94
N GLU A 19 4.76 -13.39 16.74
CA GLU A 19 5.12 -14.81 16.88
C GLU A 19 4.00 -15.65 17.51
N ALA A 20 3.24 -15.10 18.46
CA ALA A 20 2.08 -15.77 19.02
C ALA A 20 1.01 -16.02 17.94
N ILE A 21 0.70 -14.99 17.13
CA ILE A 21 -0.25 -15.11 16.02
C ILE A 21 0.23 -16.12 14.98
N PHE A 22 1.50 -16.05 14.58
CA PHE A 22 2.07 -16.99 13.60
C PHE A 22 1.98 -18.43 14.11
N SER A 23 2.26 -18.66 15.39
CA SER A 23 2.16 -19.99 16.00
C SER A 23 0.73 -20.52 16.00
N GLU A 24 -0.27 -19.67 16.25
CA GLU A 24 -1.68 -20.06 16.24
C GLU A 24 -2.12 -20.59 14.88
N ILE A 25 -1.58 -20.01 13.79
CA ILE A 25 -1.84 -20.43 12.41
C ILE A 25 -0.82 -21.42 11.84
N GLY A 26 0.06 -21.97 12.69
CA GLY A 26 1.03 -23.02 12.30
C GLY A 26 2.19 -22.52 11.44
N LEU A 27 2.55 -21.23 11.53
CA LEU A 27 3.67 -20.62 10.82
C LEU A 27 4.83 -20.27 11.76
N SER A 28 6.04 -20.51 11.29
CA SER A 28 7.25 -19.90 11.85
C SER A 28 7.40 -18.46 11.36
N THR A 29 8.12 -17.62 12.13
CA THR A 29 8.50 -16.26 11.74
C THR A 29 9.12 -16.23 10.34
N SER A 30 10.04 -17.15 10.04
CA SER A 30 10.68 -17.20 8.72
C SER A 30 9.73 -17.57 7.59
N GLN A 31 8.71 -18.40 7.84
CA GLN A 31 7.67 -18.68 6.83
C GLN A 31 6.80 -17.44 6.58
N ALA A 32 6.39 -16.74 7.65
CA ALA A 32 5.60 -15.52 7.54
C ALA A 32 6.35 -14.43 6.76
N ILE A 33 7.64 -14.19 7.06
CA ILE A 33 8.46 -13.23 6.32
C ILE A 33 8.62 -13.65 4.86
N ARG A 34 8.84 -14.94 4.55
CA ARG A 34 8.91 -15.40 3.16
C ARG A 34 7.59 -15.20 2.41
N LEU A 35 6.44 -15.41 3.06
CA LEU A 35 5.13 -15.17 2.49
C LEU A 35 4.94 -13.69 2.16
N PHE A 36 5.34 -12.79 3.05
CA PHE A 36 5.32 -11.34 2.82
C PHE A 36 6.05 -10.98 1.52
N TYR A 37 7.31 -11.40 1.34
CA TYR A 37 8.07 -11.11 0.10
C TYR A 37 7.41 -11.69 -1.14
N ARG A 38 6.88 -12.91 -1.08
CA ARG A 38 6.20 -13.53 -2.23
C ARG A 38 4.97 -12.73 -2.62
N GLN A 39 4.18 -12.30 -1.64
CA GLN A 39 2.99 -11.51 -1.90
C GLN A 39 3.35 -10.13 -2.48
N THR A 40 4.40 -9.48 -1.96
CA THR A 40 4.91 -8.21 -2.50
C THR A 40 5.29 -8.31 -3.98
N VAL A 41 6.00 -9.37 -4.36
CA VAL A 41 6.37 -9.61 -5.76
C VAL A 41 5.14 -9.91 -6.61
N GLN A 42 4.18 -10.67 -6.08
CA GLN A 42 2.97 -11.04 -6.81
C GLN A 42 2.04 -9.85 -7.05
N SER A 43 1.89 -8.93 -6.09
CA SER A 43 1.04 -7.75 -6.22
C SER A 43 1.71 -6.58 -6.94
N GLY A 44 3.04 -6.62 -7.11
CA GLY A 44 3.80 -5.47 -7.61
C GLY A 44 3.80 -4.27 -6.66
N GLY A 45 3.52 -4.50 -5.37
CA GLY A 45 3.34 -3.45 -4.37
C GLY A 45 3.29 -4.01 -2.95
N LEU A 46 2.92 -3.20 -1.96
CA LEU A 46 2.78 -3.69 -0.60
C LEU A 46 1.67 -4.76 -0.51
N PRO A 47 1.89 -5.86 0.24
CA PRO A 47 0.95 -6.98 0.31
C PRO A 47 -0.22 -6.73 1.27
N PHE A 48 -0.36 -5.49 1.73
CA PHE A 48 -1.48 -4.96 2.49
C PHE A 48 -1.69 -3.52 2.04
N GLN A 49 -2.92 -3.04 2.17
CA GLN A 49 -3.20 -1.61 2.03
C GLN A 49 -2.49 -0.92 3.21
N PRO A 50 -1.53 -0.02 2.99
CA PRO A 50 -1.06 0.83 4.07
C PRO A 50 -2.26 1.58 4.62
N ASP A 51 -2.35 1.68 5.95
CA ASP A 51 -3.32 2.55 6.58
C ASP A 51 -2.92 4.00 6.25
N TYR A 52 -3.45 4.49 5.14
CA TYR A 52 -3.30 5.87 4.74
C TYR A 52 -4.33 6.66 5.54
N ASN A 53 -3.87 7.43 6.51
CA ASN A 53 -4.52 8.70 6.81
C ASN A 53 -4.38 9.57 5.55
N LEU A 54 -5.23 9.29 4.55
CA LEU A 54 -5.31 10.11 3.35
C LEU A 54 -5.52 11.56 3.80
N PRO A 55 -4.81 12.53 3.21
CA PRO A 55 -5.10 13.93 3.45
C PRO A 55 -6.61 14.15 3.27
N ARG A 56 -7.18 15.01 4.10
CA ARG A 56 -8.62 15.32 4.06
C ARG A 56 -9.07 15.70 2.64
N GLU A 57 -8.24 16.43 1.92
CA GLU A 57 -8.44 16.81 0.52
C GLU A 57 -8.63 15.60 -0.41
N THR A 58 -7.81 14.55 -0.26
CA THR A 58 -7.94 13.34 -1.07
C THR A 58 -9.24 12.60 -0.78
N LEU A 59 -9.66 12.55 0.50
CA LEU A 59 -10.94 11.95 0.89
C LEU A 59 -12.14 12.75 0.36
N GLU A 60 -12.05 14.09 0.37
CA GLU A 60 -13.08 14.97 -0.18
C GLU A 60 -13.19 14.81 -1.70
N ALA A 61 -12.06 14.77 -2.43
CA ALA A 61 -12.05 14.55 -3.87
C ALA A 61 -12.66 13.18 -4.27
N ILE A 62 -12.37 12.11 -3.52
CA ILE A 62 -12.99 10.79 -3.75
C ILE A 62 -14.50 10.88 -3.54
N ARG A 63 -14.95 11.53 -2.46
CA ARG A 63 -16.38 11.69 -2.16
C ARG A 63 -17.10 12.52 -3.22
N GLU A 64 -16.52 13.63 -3.65
CA GLU A 64 -17.09 14.46 -4.72
C GLU A 64 -17.25 13.65 -6.01
N SER A 65 -16.30 12.78 -6.33
CA SER A 65 -16.39 11.84 -7.45
C SER A 65 -17.56 10.87 -7.31
N GLU A 66 -17.70 10.21 -6.16
CA GLU A 66 -18.79 9.26 -5.87
C GLU A 66 -20.17 9.93 -5.86
N GLU A 67 -20.25 11.18 -5.43
CA GLU A 67 -21.47 12.00 -5.43
C GLU A 67 -21.77 12.62 -6.80
N GLY A 68 -20.94 12.38 -7.82
CA GLY A 68 -21.11 12.90 -9.18
C GLY A 68 -20.84 14.41 -9.30
N LYS A 69 -20.13 15.01 -8.33
CA LYS A 69 -19.72 16.42 -8.31
C LYS A 69 -18.39 16.63 -9.03
N LEU A 70 -18.21 15.98 -10.18
CA LEU A 70 -17.00 16.13 -11.00
C LEU A 70 -17.16 17.30 -11.97
N THR A 71 -16.04 17.95 -12.28
CA THR A 71 -15.99 18.91 -13.39
C THR A 71 -15.71 18.15 -14.68
N GLU A 72 -16.67 18.17 -15.60
CA GLU A 72 -16.49 17.60 -16.93
C GLU A 72 -15.72 18.58 -17.83
N ILE A 73 -14.63 18.11 -18.44
CA ILE A 73 -13.87 18.85 -19.44
C ILE A 73 -13.62 17.94 -20.63
N THR A 74 -13.60 18.53 -21.83
CA THR A 74 -13.22 17.79 -23.04
C THR A 74 -11.72 17.59 -23.09
N MET A 75 -11.27 16.56 -23.84
CA MET A 75 -9.83 16.33 -24.03
C MET A 75 -9.14 17.54 -24.69
N ASP A 76 -9.82 18.24 -25.59
CA ASP A 76 -9.31 19.48 -26.20
C ASP A 76 -9.21 20.62 -25.16
N GLY A 77 -10.20 20.74 -24.26
CA GLY A 77 -10.16 21.71 -23.16
C GLY A 77 -9.04 21.43 -22.16
N LEU A 78 -8.83 20.17 -21.79
CA LEU A 78 -7.71 19.75 -20.94
C LEU A 78 -6.35 20.08 -21.59
N ARG A 79 -6.22 19.84 -22.91
CA ARG A 79 -5.00 20.16 -23.66
C ARG A 79 -4.71 21.66 -23.66
N ALA A 80 -5.75 22.50 -23.81
CA ALA A 80 -5.60 23.94 -23.75
C ALA A 80 -5.13 24.43 -22.37
N MET A 81 -5.57 23.80 -21.28
CA MET A 81 -5.12 24.14 -19.91
C MET A 81 -3.65 23.81 -19.67
N PHE A 82 -3.13 22.70 -20.21
CA PHE A 82 -1.71 22.34 -20.06
C PHE A 82 -0.76 23.21 -20.89
N HIS A 83 -1.25 23.84 -21.96
CA HIS A 83 -0.46 24.71 -22.84
C HIS A 83 -0.72 26.22 -22.61
N ALA A 84 -1.46 26.58 -21.55
CA ALA A 84 -1.77 27.97 -21.23
C ALA A 84 -0.59 28.74 -20.59
N ASP A 85 0.49 28.04 -20.21
CA ASP A 85 1.67 28.58 -19.52
C ASP A 85 2.97 28.57 -20.39
N ASP A 86 2.87 28.33 -21.71
CA ASP A 86 3.97 28.55 -22.68
C ASP A 86 3.85 29.91 -23.41
#